data_AF-A0A6C0IVQ6-F1
#
_entry.id   AF-A0A6C0IVQ6-F1
#
_cell.length_a   1.000
_cell.length_b   1.000
_cell.length_c   1.000
_cell.angle_alpha   90.00
_cell.angle_beta   90.00
_cell.angle_gamma   90.00
#
_symmetry.space_group_name_H-M   'P 1'
#
loop_
_entity.id
_entity.type
_entity.pdbx_description
1 polymer ?
#
loop_
_entity_poly.entity_id
_entity_poly.type
_entity_poly.pdbx_seq_one_letter_code
_entity_poly.pdbx_strand_id
1 'polypeptide(L)'
;MSDYTIDEHLTDEHANLTTINNNGDSGSSLWKPEQEDILKKWADKALCYKTMHTKSIKKYWCLNAWFNIPVIILSTLTGTGNFAQGSFNESYASTLILLIGAANLLSAILGTISQYINVAGTLEGHRFANISWDKYARGIQVELGKVRSDRVKDPVMYIKKCQEEFDRLIEISPHFSNDVIEWFTKLINTGEFIEHKQLFGVCCYEWFCLPCGFRGCKKSNCCNTDNDLKENKKKVFKSIWNEIELPEILGRIKPTTIVREDNGSYVNEDNKYRISNV
;
A
#
# COMPACT_ATOMS: atom_id res chain seq x y z
N MET A 1 -35.54 -33.94 56.17
CA MET A 1 -36.70 -33.26 56.81
C MET A 1 -36.77 -31.87 56.21
N SER A 2 -37.93 -31.54 55.65
CA SER A 2 -38.29 -30.40 54.78
C SER A 2 -37.89 -30.53 53.30
N ASP A 3 -38.86 -31.06 52.55
CA ASP A 3 -39.09 -30.97 51.10
C ASP A 3 -39.33 -29.52 50.65
N TYR A 4 -39.12 -29.24 49.36
CA TYR A 4 -40.06 -28.44 48.54
C TYR A 4 -39.79 -28.66 47.04
N THR A 5 -40.80 -29.17 46.36
CA THR A 5 -40.96 -29.38 44.92
C THR A 5 -41.26 -28.05 44.21
N ILE A 6 -40.79 -27.85 42.98
CA ILE A 6 -41.34 -26.84 42.06
C ILE A 6 -41.61 -27.49 40.71
N ASP A 7 -42.85 -27.31 40.29
CA ASP A 7 -43.56 -27.94 39.18
C ASP A 7 -43.13 -27.49 37.78
N GLU A 8 -43.30 -28.45 36.89
CA GLU A 8 -43.29 -28.40 35.43
C GLU A 8 -44.52 -27.62 34.91
N HIS A 9 -44.30 -26.54 34.17
CA HIS A 9 -45.35 -25.91 33.36
C HIS A 9 -44.84 -25.68 31.94
N LEU A 10 -45.02 -26.71 31.11
CA LEU A 10 -45.01 -26.65 29.66
C LEU A 10 -46.27 -25.90 29.20
N THR A 11 -46.10 -24.87 28.37
CA THR A 11 -47.17 -24.38 27.48
C THR A 11 -46.58 -24.24 26.08
N ASP A 12 -47.24 -24.93 25.16
CA ASP A 12 -46.98 -24.99 23.74
C ASP A 12 -47.17 -23.61 23.07
N GLU A 13 -46.15 -23.14 22.35
CA GLU A 13 -46.36 -22.24 21.22
C GLU A 13 -45.25 -22.41 20.18
N HIS A 14 -45.67 -22.45 18.90
CA HIS A 14 -44.89 -22.54 17.67
C HIS A 14 -44.59 -23.95 17.11
N ALA A 15 -45.67 -24.60 16.68
CA ALA A 15 -45.65 -25.35 15.44
C ALA A 15 -45.34 -24.43 14.24
N ASN A 16 -44.65 -25.01 13.25
CA ASN A 16 -44.50 -24.60 11.85
C ASN A 16 -43.41 -23.57 11.52
N LEU A 17 -42.21 -24.08 11.23
CA LEU A 17 -41.38 -23.60 10.13
C LEU A 17 -40.57 -24.78 9.57
N THR A 18 -41.21 -25.46 8.61
CA THR A 18 -40.63 -26.10 7.43
C THR A 18 -39.26 -26.76 7.57
N THR A 19 -39.29 -28.08 7.65
CA THR A 19 -38.35 -29.02 7.02
C THR A 19 -37.82 -28.45 5.69
N ILE A 20 -36.59 -27.96 5.70
CA ILE A 20 -35.84 -27.70 4.47
C ILE A 20 -35.47 -29.08 3.91
N ASN A 21 -36.15 -29.45 2.82
CA ASN A 21 -35.82 -30.60 1.99
C ASN A 21 -34.34 -30.55 1.62
N ASN A 22 -33.54 -31.43 2.21
CA ASN A 22 -32.26 -31.87 1.66
C ASN A 22 -32.55 -32.74 0.43
N ASN A 23 -33.01 -32.10 -0.65
CA ASN A 23 -32.94 -32.69 -1.97
C ASN A 23 -31.53 -32.44 -2.49
N GLY A 24 -30.81 -33.54 -2.70
CA GLY A 24 -29.43 -33.53 -3.17
C GLY A 24 -29.26 -32.68 -4.41
N ASP A 25 -28.46 -31.63 -4.28
CA ASP A 25 -27.71 -31.07 -5.38
C ASP A 25 -26.28 -31.59 -5.26
N SER A 26 -26.04 -32.77 -5.80
CA SER A 26 -24.71 -33.11 -6.32
C SER A 26 -24.48 -32.30 -7.61
N GLY A 27 -24.58 -30.97 -7.49
CA GLY A 27 -24.38 -30.01 -8.56
C GLY A 27 -22.96 -29.54 -8.47
N SER A 28 -22.19 -29.74 -9.55
CA SER A 28 -20.86 -29.20 -9.71
C SER A 28 -20.77 -27.79 -9.15
N SER A 29 -19.77 -27.54 -8.30
CA SER A 29 -19.44 -26.27 -7.67
C SER A 29 -19.05 -25.21 -8.71
N LEU A 30 -20.04 -24.79 -9.50
CA LEU A 30 -19.89 -23.91 -10.64
C LEU A 30 -19.84 -22.45 -10.16
N TRP A 31 -18.88 -21.69 -10.69
CA TRP A 31 -18.75 -20.27 -10.44
C TRP A 31 -19.99 -19.51 -10.91
N LYS A 32 -20.64 -18.80 -9.99
CA LYS A 32 -21.78 -17.92 -10.30
C LYS A 32 -21.28 -16.50 -10.64
N PRO A 33 -21.94 -15.76 -11.54
CA PRO A 33 -21.50 -14.42 -11.91
C PRO A 33 -21.54 -13.42 -10.74
N GLU A 34 -22.44 -13.59 -9.77
CA GLU A 34 -22.51 -12.75 -8.58
C GLU A 34 -21.28 -12.92 -7.68
N GLN A 35 -20.75 -14.15 -7.59
CA GLN A 35 -19.55 -14.46 -6.83
C GLN A 35 -18.31 -13.82 -7.43
N GLU A 36 -18.21 -13.84 -8.76
CA GLU A 36 -17.12 -13.20 -9.50
C GLU A 36 -17.15 -11.67 -9.33
N ASP A 37 -18.34 -11.06 -9.32
CA ASP A 37 -18.50 -9.62 -9.13
C ASP A 37 -18.13 -9.17 -7.71
N ILE A 38 -18.43 -9.98 -6.69
CA ILE A 38 -18.00 -9.72 -5.30
C ILE A 38 -16.47 -9.72 -5.21
N LEU A 39 -15.83 -10.75 -5.74
CA LEU A 39 -14.36 -10.85 -5.74
C LEU A 39 -13.71 -9.69 -6.50
N LYS A 40 -14.26 -9.32 -7.66
CA LYS A 40 -13.82 -8.15 -8.42
C LYS A 40 -13.87 -6.87 -7.57
N LYS A 41 -15.00 -6.62 -6.90
CA LYS A 41 -15.16 -5.46 -6.01
C LYS A 41 -14.15 -5.45 -4.86
N TRP A 42 -13.83 -6.62 -4.29
CA TRP A 42 -12.83 -6.72 -3.23
C TRP A 42 -11.41 -6.50 -3.74
N ALA A 43 -11.06 -7.03 -4.91
CA ALA A 43 -9.78 -6.76 -5.55
C ALA A 43 -9.59 -5.27 -5.85
N ASP A 44 -10.60 -4.60 -6.41
CA ASP A 44 -10.56 -3.17 -6.70
C ASP A 44 -10.43 -2.32 -5.43
N LYS A 45 -11.17 -2.67 -4.36
CA LYS A 45 -11.02 -2.03 -3.04
C LYS A 45 -9.61 -2.21 -2.46
N ALA A 46 -9.03 -3.42 -2.60
CA ALA A 46 -7.68 -3.70 -2.14
C ALA A 46 -6.62 -2.86 -2.87
N LEU A 47 -6.78 -2.64 -4.19
CA LEU A 47 -5.91 -1.74 -4.96
C LEU A 47 -6.01 -0.27 -4.48
N CYS A 48 -7.22 0.17 -4.11
CA CYS A 48 -7.42 1.49 -3.49
C CYS A 48 -6.66 1.59 -2.16
N TYR A 49 -6.78 0.61 -1.28
CA TYR A 49 -6.04 0.57 0.00
C TYR A 49 -4.53 0.56 -0.22
N LYS A 50 -4.02 -0.31 -1.10
CA LYS A 50 -2.61 -0.35 -1.50
C LYS A 50 -2.12 1.03 -1.93
N THR A 51 -2.88 1.73 -2.77
CA THR A 51 -2.52 3.05 -3.28
C THR A 51 -2.42 4.08 -2.16
N MET A 52 -3.39 4.09 -1.23
CA MET A 52 -3.34 4.95 -0.05
C MET A 52 -2.14 4.61 0.87
N HIS A 53 -1.85 3.32 1.10
CA HIS A 53 -0.68 2.91 1.87
C HIS A 53 0.64 3.33 1.21
N THR A 54 0.75 3.20 -0.12
CA THR A 54 1.92 3.68 -0.89
C THR A 54 2.14 5.18 -0.69
N LYS A 55 1.07 5.98 -0.68
CA LYS A 55 1.16 7.42 -0.42
C LYS A 55 1.61 7.71 1.02
N SER A 56 1.05 7.01 2.00
CA SER A 56 1.44 7.12 3.42
C SER A 56 2.90 6.75 3.64
N ILE A 57 3.42 5.69 3.01
CA ILE A 57 4.83 5.29 3.10
C ILE A 57 5.75 6.46 2.73
N LYS A 58 5.49 7.11 1.60
CA LYS A 58 6.29 8.28 1.17
C LYS A 58 6.24 9.39 2.21
N LYS A 59 5.07 9.71 2.75
CA LYS A 59 4.88 10.74 3.79
C LYS A 59 5.68 10.43 5.07
N TYR A 60 5.49 9.24 5.64
CA TYR A 60 6.15 8.86 6.90
C TYR A 60 7.65 8.64 6.73
N TRP A 61 8.12 8.25 5.54
CA TRP A 61 9.55 8.19 5.24
C TRP A 61 10.19 9.58 5.35
N CYS A 62 9.58 10.59 4.73
CA CYS A 62 10.07 11.96 4.81
C CYS A 62 10.01 12.52 6.22
N LEU A 63 8.93 12.25 6.96
CA LEU A 63 8.79 12.69 8.35
C LEU A 63 9.87 12.05 9.23
N ASN A 64 10.15 10.77 9.03
CA ASN A 64 11.19 10.05 9.76
C ASN A 64 12.58 10.64 9.46
N ALA A 65 12.87 10.95 8.20
CA ALA A 65 14.10 11.62 7.81
C ALA A 65 14.22 13.02 8.44
N TRP A 66 13.11 13.77 8.50
CA TRP A 66 13.10 15.12 9.05
C TRP A 66 13.38 15.18 10.55
N PHE A 67 13.01 14.15 11.33
CA PHE A 67 13.42 14.05 12.73
C PHE A 67 14.84 13.49 12.90
N ASN A 68 15.18 12.41 12.20
CA ASN A 68 16.44 11.70 12.46
C ASN A 68 17.67 12.45 11.94
N ILE A 69 17.59 13.13 10.79
CA ILE A 69 18.76 13.80 10.21
C ILE A 69 19.25 14.96 11.11
N PRO A 70 18.40 15.88 11.58
CA PRO A 70 18.82 16.92 12.52
C PRO A 70 19.38 16.36 13.83
N VAL A 71 18.78 15.29 14.36
CA VAL A 71 19.26 14.60 15.56
C VAL A 71 20.68 14.05 15.34
N ILE A 72 20.93 13.40 14.20
CA ILE A 72 22.28 12.90 13.86
C ILE A 72 23.27 14.06 13.77
N ILE A 73 22.95 15.11 13.02
CA ILE A 73 23.85 16.26 12.83
C ILE A 73 24.17 16.93 14.18
N LEU A 74 23.17 17.25 14.98
CA LEU A 74 23.35 17.87 16.29
C LEU A 74 24.12 16.96 17.24
N SER A 75 23.84 15.66 17.24
CA SER A 75 24.57 14.70 18.09
C SER A 75 26.03 14.57 17.68
N THR A 76 26.33 14.52 16.38
CA THR A 76 27.72 14.48 15.89
C THR A 76 28.45 15.77 16.21
N LEU A 77 27.85 16.94 15.95
CA LEU A 77 28.44 18.24 16.28
C LEU A 77 28.70 18.40 17.78
N THR A 78 27.76 17.97 18.61
CA THR A 78 27.90 17.99 20.07
C THR A 78 28.99 17.02 20.53
N GLY A 79 29.04 15.81 19.96
CA GLY A 79 30.06 14.81 20.27
C GLY A 79 31.48 15.29 19.92
N THR A 80 31.67 15.85 18.73
CA THR A 80 32.93 16.47 18.33
C THR A 80 33.24 17.71 19.16
N GLY A 81 32.23 18.54 19.47
CA GLY A 81 32.38 19.71 20.33
C GLY A 81 32.87 19.36 21.72
N ASN A 82 32.31 18.32 22.35
CA ASN A 82 32.77 17.80 23.64
C ASN A 82 34.23 17.31 23.60
N PHE A 83 34.65 16.67 22.51
CA PHE A 83 36.04 16.24 22.33
C PHE A 83 37.00 17.43 22.14
N ALA A 84 36.59 18.47 21.41
CA ALA A 84 37.43 19.62 21.08
C ALA A 84 37.44 20.72 22.15
N GLN A 85 36.64 20.60 23.23
CA GLN A 85 36.46 21.64 24.26
C GLN A 85 37.77 22.19 24.83
N GLY A 86 38.76 21.32 25.07
CA GLY A 86 40.07 21.70 25.62
C GLY A 86 41.02 22.40 24.63
N SER A 87 40.66 22.48 23.35
CA SER A 87 41.49 23.09 22.29
C SER A 87 41.07 24.52 21.93
N PHE A 88 39.97 25.02 22.50
CA PHE A 88 39.50 26.37 22.22
C PHE A 88 40.14 27.42 23.13
N ASN A 89 40.29 28.64 22.61
CA ASN A 89 40.81 29.77 23.37
C ASN A 89 39.85 30.12 24.54
N GLU A 90 40.42 30.46 25.70
CA GLU A 90 39.70 30.75 26.95
C GLU A 90 38.62 31.83 26.78
N SER A 91 38.83 32.78 25.87
CA SER A 91 37.89 33.88 25.59
C SER A 91 36.54 33.43 25.01
N TYR A 92 36.46 32.27 24.36
CA TYR A 92 35.20 31.76 23.76
C TYR A 92 34.73 30.43 24.38
N ALA A 93 35.53 29.84 25.27
CA ALA A 93 35.28 28.52 25.83
C ALA A 93 33.92 28.43 26.54
N SER A 94 33.58 29.41 27.38
CA SER A 94 32.30 29.42 28.12
C SER A 94 31.08 29.51 27.20
N THR A 95 31.13 30.31 26.14
CA THR A 95 30.04 30.43 25.16
C THR A 95 29.86 29.13 24.36
N LEU A 96 30.97 28.50 23.95
CA LEU A 96 30.93 27.23 23.22
C LEU A 96 30.35 26.10 24.07
N ILE A 97 30.72 26.01 25.35
CA ILE A 97 30.17 25.01 26.28
C ILE A 97 28.65 25.15 26.41
N LEU A 98 28.13 26.39 26.53
CA LEU A 98 26.69 26.63 26.59
C LEU A 98 25.97 26.22 25.30
N LEU A 99 26.54 26.55 24.14
CA LEU A 99 25.98 26.17 22.84
C LEU A 99 25.96 24.65 22.63
N ILE A 100 27.04 23.96 22.99
CA ILE A 100 27.13 22.49 22.93
C ILE A 100 26.09 21.87 23.87
N GLY A 101 25.95 22.39 25.09
CA GLY A 101 24.92 21.93 26.05
C GLY A 101 23.50 22.12 25.52
N ALA A 102 23.20 23.28 24.92
CA ALA A 102 21.90 23.54 24.32
C ALA A 102 21.61 22.65 23.10
N ALA A 103 22.59 22.43 22.22
CA ALA A 103 22.48 21.52 21.09
C ALA A 103 22.24 20.07 21.51
N ASN A 104 22.89 19.62 22.59
CA ASN A 104 22.69 18.29 23.15
C ASN A 104 21.27 18.11 23.68
N LEU A 105 20.78 19.09 24.45
CA LEU A 105 19.42 19.07 24.98
C LEU A 105 18.38 19.08 23.85
N LEU A 106 18.58 19.91 22.82
CA LEU A 106 17.70 19.97 21.66
C LEU A 106 17.68 18.62 20.91
N SER A 107 18.84 18.00 20.69
CA SER A 107 18.94 16.68 20.06
C SER A 107 18.19 15.61 20.85
N ALA A 108 18.35 15.60 22.17
CA ALA A 108 17.67 14.64 23.05
C ALA A 108 16.14 14.81 23.04
N ILE A 109 15.65 16.05 23.08
CA ILE A 109 14.20 16.35 23.00
C ILE A 109 13.64 15.91 21.65
N LEU A 110 14.31 16.25 20.54
CA LEU A 110 13.90 15.84 19.19
C LEU A 110 13.88 14.30 19.06
N GLY A 111 14.90 13.63 19.58
CA GLY A 111 14.96 12.16 19.61
C GLY A 111 13.80 11.55 20.39
N THR A 112 13.49 12.09 21.57
CA THR A 112 12.39 11.61 22.41
C THR A 112 11.03 11.81 21.75
N ILE A 113 10.80 12.96 21.12
CA ILE A 113 9.56 13.23 20.38
C ILE A 113 9.43 12.27 19.19
N SER A 114 10.51 12.06 18.42
CA SER A 114 10.52 11.12 17.29
C SER A 114 10.14 9.70 17.72
N GLN A 115 10.71 9.24 18.84
CA GLN A 115 10.44 7.91 19.39
C GLN A 115 9.02 7.80 19.95
N TYR A 116 8.50 8.85 20.60
CA TYR A 116 7.12 8.89 21.10
C TYR A 116 6.09 8.82 19.97
N ILE A 117 6.28 9.59 18.89
CA ILE A 117 5.39 9.56 17.71
C ILE A 117 5.51 8.22 16.96
N ASN A 118 6.63 7.49 17.14
CA ASN A 118 6.91 6.21 16.49
C ASN A 118 6.76 6.27 14.95
N VAL A 119 7.34 7.30 14.35
CA VAL A 119 7.24 7.55 12.89
C VAL A 119 7.76 6.35 12.08
N ALA A 120 8.86 5.73 12.53
CA ALA A 120 9.44 4.55 11.91
C ALA A 120 8.51 3.32 12.00
N GLY A 121 7.86 3.10 13.15
CA GLY A 121 6.90 2.01 13.31
C GLY A 121 5.67 2.19 12.43
N THR A 122 5.12 3.40 12.35
CA THR A 122 3.99 3.70 11.46
C THR A 122 4.36 3.53 9.98
N LEU A 123 5.56 3.95 9.58
CA LEU A 123 6.09 3.73 8.24
C LEU A 123 6.11 2.24 7.89
N GLU A 124 6.68 1.41 8.77
CA GLU A 124 6.77 -0.02 8.55
C GLU A 124 5.39 -0.68 8.54
N GLY A 125 4.47 -0.22 9.39
CA GLY A 125 3.07 -0.64 9.37
C GLY A 125 2.40 -0.39 8.02
N HIS A 126 2.55 0.79 7.44
CA HIS A 126 2.01 1.05 6.10
C HIS A 126 2.74 0.25 5.02
N ARG A 127 4.05 -0.02 5.17
CA ARG A 127 4.82 -0.86 4.24
C ARG A 127 4.32 -2.30 4.23
N PHE A 128 4.13 -2.89 5.41
CA PHE A 128 3.58 -4.23 5.56
C PHE A 128 2.17 -4.33 4.99
N ALA A 129 1.29 -3.39 5.35
CA ALA A 129 -0.07 -3.35 4.84
C ALA A 129 -0.10 -3.21 3.31
N ASN A 130 0.73 -2.34 2.72
CA ASN A 130 0.83 -2.18 1.27
C ASN A 130 1.15 -3.50 0.54
N ILE A 131 2.13 -4.26 1.06
CA ILE A 131 2.52 -5.56 0.49
C ILE A 131 1.39 -6.57 0.62
N SER A 132 0.72 -6.61 1.78
CA SER A 132 -0.35 -7.57 2.05
C SER A 132 -1.59 -7.28 1.20
N TRP A 133 -1.99 -6.01 1.06
CA TRP A 133 -3.07 -5.59 0.15
C TRP A 133 -2.76 -5.87 -1.32
N ASP A 134 -1.52 -5.64 -1.74
CA ASP A 134 -1.05 -5.98 -3.09
C ASP A 134 -1.11 -7.49 -3.37
N LYS A 135 -0.65 -8.31 -2.42
CA LYS A 135 -0.72 -9.78 -2.53
C LYS A 135 -2.16 -10.27 -2.58
N TYR A 136 -3.05 -9.69 -1.77
CA TYR A 136 -4.46 -10.00 -1.75
C TYR A 136 -5.13 -9.69 -3.10
N ALA A 137 -4.94 -8.47 -3.61
CA ALA A 137 -5.51 -8.04 -4.90
C ALA A 137 -5.03 -8.92 -6.05
N ARG A 138 -3.72 -9.16 -6.15
CA ARG A 138 -3.14 -10.05 -7.19
C ARG A 138 -3.64 -11.48 -7.07
N GLY A 139 -3.82 -11.99 -5.85
CA GLY A 139 -4.36 -13.33 -5.62
C GLY A 139 -5.75 -13.50 -6.23
N ILE A 140 -6.62 -12.51 -6.06
CA ILE A 140 -7.97 -12.52 -6.65
C ILE A 140 -7.93 -12.30 -8.16
N GLN A 141 -7.11 -11.36 -8.65
CA GLN A 141 -6.96 -11.10 -10.08
C GLN A 141 -6.48 -12.32 -10.86
N VAL A 142 -5.52 -13.06 -10.31
CA VAL A 142 -5.03 -14.32 -10.90
C VAL A 142 -6.16 -15.35 -10.97
N GLU A 143 -6.99 -15.44 -9.93
CA GLU A 143 -8.10 -16.40 -9.91
C GLU A 143 -9.21 -16.02 -10.91
N LEU A 144 -9.60 -14.75 -10.97
CA LEU A 144 -10.59 -14.23 -11.92
C LEU A 144 -10.07 -14.20 -13.37
N GLY A 145 -8.74 -14.16 -13.54
CA GLY A 145 -8.07 -14.25 -14.83
C GLY A 145 -8.12 -15.65 -15.46
N LYS A 146 -8.26 -16.71 -14.66
CA LYS A 146 -8.40 -18.08 -15.17
C LYS A 146 -9.77 -18.32 -15.80
N VAL A 147 -9.82 -19.28 -16.71
CA VAL A 147 -11.09 -19.86 -17.20
C VAL A 147 -11.81 -20.57 -16.05
N ARG A 148 -13.16 -20.58 -16.03
CA ARG A 148 -13.95 -21.18 -14.95
C ARG A 148 -13.61 -22.63 -14.66
N SER A 149 -13.21 -23.41 -15.67
CA SER A 149 -12.74 -24.80 -15.54
C SER A 149 -11.45 -24.96 -14.73
N ASP A 150 -10.57 -23.96 -14.79
CA ASP A 150 -9.20 -24.02 -14.25
C ASP A 150 -9.10 -23.32 -12.88
N ARG A 151 -10.22 -22.77 -12.40
CA ARG A 151 -10.34 -22.12 -11.09
C ARG A 151 -10.45 -23.13 -9.96
N VAL A 152 -10.35 -22.63 -8.73
CA VAL A 152 -10.62 -23.37 -7.50
C VAL A 152 -12.00 -24.01 -7.62
N LYS A 153 -12.05 -25.32 -7.34
CA LYS A 153 -13.26 -26.12 -7.47
C LYS A 153 -14.37 -25.61 -6.57
N ASP A 154 -14.09 -25.21 -5.33
CA ASP A 154 -15.09 -24.69 -4.40
C ASP A 154 -15.05 -23.14 -4.33
N PRO A 155 -15.96 -22.43 -5.05
CA PRO A 155 -16.01 -20.97 -5.03
C PRO A 155 -16.49 -20.43 -3.68
N VAL A 156 -17.36 -21.15 -2.96
CA VAL A 156 -17.93 -20.67 -1.68
C VAL A 156 -16.83 -20.65 -0.62
N MET A 157 -16.04 -21.71 -0.53
CA MET A 157 -14.90 -21.77 0.38
C MET A 157 -13.84 -20.70 0.03
N TYR A 158 -13.57 -20.48 -1.26
CA TYR A 158 -12.62 -19.46 -1.68
C TYR A 158 -13.07 -18.04 -1.31
N ILE A 159 -14.35 -17.70 -1.55
CA ILE A 159 -14.90 -16.39 -1.18
C ILE A 159 -14.83 -16.18 0.33
N LYS A 160 -15.19 -17.20 1.12
CA LYS A 160 -15.09 -17.12 2.58
C LYS A 160 -13.66 -16.84 3.03
N LYS A 161 -12.66 -17.53 2.45
CA LYS A 161 -11.25 -17.25 2.70
C LYS A 161 -10.84 -15.82 2.32
N CYS A 162 -11.31 -15.34 1.17
CA CYS A 162 -11.05 -13.96 0.74
C CYS A 162 -11.73 -12.92 1.64
N GLN A 163 -12.88 -13.25 2.23
CA GLN A 163 -13.56 -12.40 3.20
C GLN A 163 -12.77 -12.34 4.51
N GLU A 164 -12.41 -13.50 5.07
CA GLU A 164 -11.64 -13.59 6.31
C GLU A 164 -10.29 -12.85 6.20
N GLU A 165 -9.58 -12.99 5.07
CA GLU A 165 -8.34 -12.25 4.84
C GLU A 165 -8.60 -10.75 4.63
N PHE A 166 -9.70 -10.35 3.99
CA PHE A 166 -10.06 -8.94 3.84
C PHE A 166 -10.29 -8.28 5.21
N ASP A 167 -11.11 -8.91 6.05
CA ASP A 167 -11.45 -8.42 7.39
C ASP A 167 -10.19 -8.33 8.25
N ARG A 168 -9.36 -9.38 8.22
CA ARG A 168 -8.04 -9.37 8.87
C ARG A 168 -7.16 -8.22 8.38
N LEU A 169 -7.10 -7.98 7.06
CA LEU A 169 -6.28 -6.90 6.51
C LEU A 169 -6.78 -5.53 6.98
N ILE A 170 -8.09 -5.32 7.12
CA ILE A 170 -8.67 -4.10 7.68
C ILE A 170 -8.27 -3.93 9.14
N GLU A 171 -8.34 -5.00 9.94
CA GLU A 171 -8.01 -4.97 11.38
C GLU A 171 -6.53 -4.66 11.65
N ILE A 172 -5.62 -5.24 10.87
CA ILE A 172 -4.17 -5.05 11.08
C ILE A 172 -3.61 -3.80 10.38
N SER A 173 -4.37 -3.20 9.47
CA SER A 173 -3.89 -2.05 8.71
C SER A 173 -3.83 -0.79 9.57
N PRO A 174 -2.73 -0.02 9.52
CA PRO A 174 -2.66 1.26 10.23
C PRO A 174 -3.66 2.26 9.64
N HIS A 175 -4.19 3.13 10.50
CA HIS A 175 -5.12 4.18 10.11
C HIS A 175 -4.46 5.19 9.16
N PHE A 176 -5.26 5.72 8.24
CA PHE A 176 -4.84 6.79 7.33
C PHE A 176 -4.98 8.14 8.00
N SER A 177 -4.08 9.07 7.63
CA SER A 177 -4.20 10.47 8.02
C SER A 177 -5.15 11.21 7.07
N ASN A 178 -5.83 12.24 7.57
CA ASN A 178 -6.89 12.96 6.84
C ASN A 178 -6.43 13.52 5.49
N ASP A 179 -5.16 13.93 5.38
CA ASP A 179 -4.55 14.42 4.14
C ASP A 179 -4.43 13.33 3.07
N VAL A 180 -4.18 12.08 3.46
CA VAL A 180 -4.12 10.95 2.52
C VAL A 180 -5.54 10.61 2.04
N ILE A 181 -6.52 10.65 2.93
CA ILE A 181 -7.93 10.43 2.59
C ILE A 181 -8.41 11.51 1.63
N GLU A 182 -8.17 12.78 1.94
CA GLU A 182 -8.56 13.91 1.08
C GLU A 182 -7.89 13.85 -0.29
N TRP A 183 -6.58 13.52 -0.32
CA TRP A 183 -5.85 13.28 -1.57
C TRP A 183 -6.49 12.16 -2.40
N PHE A 184 -6.86 11.06 -1.76
CA PHE A 184 -7.47 9.92 -2.43
C PHE A 184 -8.90 10.21 -2.92
N THR A 185 -9.71 10.93 -2.14
CA THR A 185 -11.03 11.40 -2.56
C THR A 185 -10.93 12.31 -3.79
N LYS A 186 -9.95 13.21 -3.82
CA LYS A 186 -9.67 14.04 -5.01
C LYS A 186 -9.23 13.18 -6.20
N LEU A 187 -8.39 12.17 -5.99
CA LEU A 187 -7.97 11.24 -7.04
C LEU A 187 -9.17 10.52 -7.68
N ILE A 188 -10.10 10.03 -6.87
CA ILE A 188 -11.31 9.35 -7.36
C ILE A 188 -12.21 10.31 -8.14
N ASN A 189 -12.43 11.52 -7.64
CA ASN A 189 -13.35 12.48 -8.26
C ASN A 189 -12.82 13.04 -9.58
N THR A 190 -11.51 13.28 -9.68
CA THR A 190 -10.91 13.89 -10.88
C THR A 190 -10.50 12.83 -11.91
N GLY A 191 -10.23 11.59 -11.49
CA GLY A 191 -9.72 10.52 -12.37
C GLY A 191 -8.28 10.74 -12.88
N GLU A 192 -7.70 11.91 -12.60
CA GLU A 192 -6.31 12.23 -12.89
C GLU A 192 -5.41 11.81 -11.74
N PHE A 193 -4.38 11.03 -12.03
CA PHE A 193 -3.30 10.75 -11.08
C PHE A 193 -2.47 12.02 -10.89
N ILE A 194 -2.94 12.89 -9.99
CA ILE A 194 -2.20 14.09 -9.59
C ILE A 194 -1.10 13.62 -8.63
N GLU A 195 0.04 13.23 -9.20
CA GLU A 195 1.30 13.20 -8.47
C GLU A 195 1.69 14.66 -8.21
N HIS A 196 0.99 15.30 -7.27
CA HIS A 196 1.32 16.64 -6.84
C HIS A 196 2.81 16.63 -6.52
N LYS A 197 3.58 17.47 -7.23
CA LYS A 197 4.90 17.94 -6.81
C LYS A 197 4.73 18.53 -5.40
N GLN A 198 4.71 17.68 -4.38
CA GLN A 198 4.77 18.03 -2.97
C GLN A 198 6.23 18.43 -2.69
N LEU A 199 6.67 19.48 -3.38
CA LEU A 199 8.08 19.84 -3.53
C LEU A 199 8.51 20.95 -2.56
N PHE A 200 7.61 21.54 -1.76
CA PHE A 200 7.96 22.77 -1.03
C PHE A 200 8.11 22.69 0.49
N GLY A 201 8.00 21.51 1.09
CA GLY A 201 8.33 21.34 2.52
C GLY A 201 8.90 19.98 2.90
N VAL A 202 8.65 18.98 2.06
CA VAL A 202 8.96 17.57 2.34
C VAL A 202 10.21 17.10 1.57
N CYS A 203 10.72 17.90 0.63
CA CYS A 203 11.83 17.56 -0.28
C CYS A 203 13.10 18.41 -0.07
N CYS A 204 13.23 19.11 1.06
CA CYS A 204 14.44 19.89 1.34
C CYS A 204 15.65 18.98 1.61
N TYR A 205 15.44 17.78 2.16
CA TYR A 205 16.53 16.86 2.53
C TYR A 205 17.02 16.00 1.36
N GLU A 206 16.21 15.70 0.33
CA GLU A 206 16.74 15.07 -0.89
C GLU A 206 17.70 16.03 -1.62
N TRP A 207 17.43 17.33 -1.56
CA TRP A 207 18.30 18.37 -2.11
C TRP A 207 19.55 18.62 -1.25
N PHE A 208 19.42 18.58 0.08
CA PHE A 208 20.49 18.98 1.01
C PHE A 208 21.37 17.82 1.48
N CYS A 209 20.88 16.57 1.50
CA CYS A 209 21.58 15.42 2.11
C CYS A 209 22.01 14.32 1.12
N LEU A 210 21.67 14.43 -0.18
CA LEU A 210 22.14 13.53 -1.23
C LEU A 210 23.03 14.30 -2.25
N PRO A 211 24.25 14.71 -1.89
CA PRO A 211 25.17 15.33 -2.85
C PRO A 211 25.56 14.38 -4.01
N CYS A 212 25.31 13.08 -3.88
CA CYS A 212 25.55 12.07 -4.92
C CYS A 212 24.27 11.57 -5.62
N GLY A 213 23.12 12.20 -5.38
CA GLY A 213 21.88 12.00 -6.13
C GLY A 213 21.78 12.93 -7.34
N PHE A 214 22.87 13.11 -8.10
CA PHE A 214 22.91 13.95 -9.29
C PHE A 214 22.10 13.30 -10.44
N ARG A 215 20.76 13.38 -10.39
CA ARG A 215 19.97 13.62 -11.60
C ARG A 215 19.97 15.11 -11.91
N GLY A 216 21.18 15.68 -11.98
CA GLY A 216 21.42 17.01 -12.49
C GLY A 216 21.41 16.96 -14.02
N CYS A 217 20.25 17.21 -14.62
CA CYS A 217 20.23 17.85 -15.92
C CYS A 217 19.43 19.16 -15.80
N LYS A 218 20.07 20.15 -15.16
CA LYS A 218 19.81 21.57 -15.43
C LYS A 218 20.99 22.10 -16.25
N LYS A 219 21.02 21.80 -17.54
CA LYS A 219 21.79 22.58 -18.51
C LYS A 219 20.99 22.72 -19.80
N SER A 220 20.56 23.94 -20.07
CA SER A 220 19.63 24.34 -21.12
C SER A 220 20.22 24.36 -22.53
N ASN A 221 21.18 23.48 -22.90
CA ASN A 221 21.67 23.40 -24.30
C ASN A 221 22.53 22.16 -24.66
N CYS A 222 22.53 21.06 -23.88
CA CYS A 222 23.44 19.92 -24.13
C CYS A 222 22.90 18.76 -24.98
N CYS A 223 21.76 18.90 -25.68
CA CYS A 223 21.19 17.80 -26.49
C CYS A 223 20.70 18.26 -27.87
N ASN A 224 21.51 18.99 -28.64
CA ASN A 224 21.27 19.16 -30.08
C ASN A 224 22.08 18.13 -30.86
N THR A 225 21.56 16.91 -30.94
CA THR A 225 21.89 15.99 -32.04
C THR A 225 20.73 15.00 -32.23
N ASP A 226 20.17 15.07 -33.43
CA ASP A 226 19.21 14.20 -34.12
C ASP A 226 17.92 13.83 -33.39
N ASN A 227 16.92 14.70 -33.57
CA ASN A 227 15.54 14.46 -33.13
C ASN A 227 14.86 13.33 -33.92
N ASP A 228 15.17 13.15 -35.21
CA ASP A 228 14.42 12.20 -36.08
C ASP A 228 14.80 10.73 -35.86
N LEU A 229 16.08 10.41 -35.61
CA LEU A 229 16.54 9.06 -35.27
C LEU A 229 16.14 8.64 -33.84
N LYS A 230 16.09 9.60 -32.90
CA LYS A 230 15.56 9.37 -31.54
C LYS A 230 14.07 9.14 -31.55
N GLU A 231 13.31 9.82 -32.41
CA GLU A 231 11.85 9.66 -32.48
C GLU A 231 11.46 8.27 -33.01
N ASN A 232 12.14 7.78 -34.05
CA ASN A 232 11.91 6.43 -34.58
C ASN A 232 12.34 5.34 -33.58
N LYS A 233 13.49 5.48 -32.92
CA LYS A 233 13.89 4.55 -31.82
C LYS A 233 12.91 4.61 -30.65
N LYS A 234 12.35 5.77 -30.32
CA LYS A 234 11.34 5.94 -29.27
C LYS A 234 9.98 5.34 -29.67
N LYS A 235 9.59 5.38 -30.95
CA LYS A 235 8.39 4.73 -31.48
C LYS A 235 8.52 3.21 -31.46
N VAL A 236 9.66 2.66 -31.89
CA VAL A 236 9.98 1.22 -31.84
C VAL A 236 10.12 0.73 -30.39
N PHE A 237 10.78 1.50 -29.53
CA PHE A 237 10.84 1.20 -28.10
C PHE A 237 9.44 1.26 -27.48
N LYS A 238 8.60 2.24 -27.83
CA LYS A 238 7.21 2.34 -27.34
C LYS A 238 6.34 1.17 -27.82
N SER A 239 6.52 0.65 -29.04
CA SER A 239 5.79 -0.52 -29.51
C SER A 239 6.20 -1.79 -28.75
N ILE A 240 7.50 -1.99 -28.50
CA ILE A 240 8.03 -3.10 -27.68
C ILE A 240 7.62 -2.95 -26.19
N TRP A 241 7.56 -1.73 -25.68
CA TRP A 241 7.16 -1.45 -24.29
C TRP A 241 5.66 -1.56 -24.03
N ASN A 242 4.83 -1.49 -25.08
CA ASN A 242 3.38 -1.68 -24.95
C ASN A 242 3.01 -3.17 -24.78
N GLU A 243 3.88 -4.09 -25.21
CA GLU A 243 3.72 -5.54 -25.01
C GLU A 243 4.17 -5.99 -23.61
N ILE A 244 5.05 -5.22 -22.96
CA ILE A 244 5.49 -5.50 -21.59
C ILE A 244 4.42 -4.97 -20.63
N GLU A 245 3.79 -5.88 -19.90
CA GLU A 245 2.99 -5.48 -18.74
C GLU A 245 3.87 -4.71 -17.75
N LEU A 246 3.69 -3.40 -17.73
CA LEU A 246 4.37 -2.54 -16.77
C LEU A 246 3.90 -2.92 -15.36
N PRO A 247 4.82 -3.02 -14.38
CA PRO A 247 4.42 -3.22 -13.00
C PRO A 247 3.49 -2.07 -12.57
N GLU A 248 2.47 -2.38 -11.77
CA GLU A 248 1.45 -1.44 -11.28
C GLU A 248 2.03 -0.19 -10.56
N ILE A 249 3.34 -0.19 -10.32
CA ILE A 249 4.14 0.94 -9.84
C ILE A 249 4.04 2.15 -10.79
N LEU A 250 3.72 1.94 -12.08
CA LEU A 250 3.58 2.98 -13.10
C LEU A 250 2.10 3.32 -13.39
N GLY A 251 1.39 3.79 -12.35
CA GLY A 251 0.42 4.87 -12.48
C GLY A 251 -0.91 4.61 -13.22
N ARG A 252 -1.35 3.36 -13.43
CA ARG A 252 -2.75 3.10 -13.79
C ARG A 252 -3.28 1.95 -12.97
N ILE A 253 -4.12 2.28 -11.98
CA ILE A 253 -5.01 1.30 -11.35
C ILE A 253 -5.96 0.86 -12.47
N LYS A 254 -5.79 -0.37 -12.97
CA LYS A 254 -6.73 -0.97 -13.92
C LYS A 254 -7.81 -1.70 -13.12
N PRO A 255 -9.09 -1.58 -13.51
CA PRO A 255 -10.14 -2.36 -12.86
C PRO A 255 -9.89 -3.85 -13.09
N THR A 256 -10.22 -4.66 -12.10
CA THR A 256 -10.06 -6.11 -12.18
C THR A 256 -11.00 -6.66 -13.26
N THR A 257 -10.46 -7.43 -14.20
CA THR A 257 -11.20 -8.04 -15.31
C THR A 257 -11.61 -9.47 -14.96
N ILE A 258 -12.83 -9.86 -15.33
CA ILE A 258 -13.34 -11.23 -15.18
C ILE A 258 -13.31 -11.89 -16.55
N VAL A 259 -12.71 -13.08 -16.65
CA VAL A 259 -12.79 -13.89 -17.87
C VAL A 259 -14.08 -14.73 -17.82
N ARG A 260 -14.95 -14.61 -18.83
CA ARG A 260 -16.21 -15.37 -18.97
C ARG A 260 -16.20 -16.27 -20.21
N GLU A 261 -16.85 -17.42 -20.08
CA GLU A 261 -17.10 -18.36 -21.19
C GLU A 261 -18.51 -18.13 -21.73
N ASP A 262 -18.75 -17.02 -22.43
CA ASP A 262 -20.07 -16.77 -23.02
C ASP A 262 -20.03 -17.26 -24.50
N ASN A 263 -20.67 -18.41 -24.76
CA ASN A 263 -21.00 -18.98 -26.09
C ASN A 263 -19.94 -18.86 -27.21
N GLY A 264 -18.82 -19.59 -27.07
CA GLY A 264 -17.97 -19.99 -28.21
C GLY A 264 -17.06 -18.92 -28.81
N SER A 265 -17.08 -17.69 -28.29
CA SER A 265 -16.12 -16.64 -28.65
C SER A 265 -15.40 -16.21 -27.38
N TYR A 266 -14.09 -16.43 -27.34
CA TYR A 266 -13.23 -15.86 -26.30
C TYR A 266 -13.27 -14.33 -26.41
N VAL A 267 -14.18 -13.68 -25.68
CA VAL A 267 -14.17 -12.21 -25.52
C VAL A 267 -13.14 -11.85 -24.45
N ASN A 268 -11.87 -12.12 -24.78
CA ASN A 268 -10.68 -11.46 -24.27
C ASN A 268 -9.51 -12.16 -24.97
N GLU A 269 -8.94 -11.47 -25.97
CA GLU A 269 -7.62 -11.81 -26.49
C GLU A 269 -6.65 -11.83 -25.30
N ASP A 270 -5.88 -12.91 -25.20
CA ASP A 270 -4.81 -13.17 -24.23
C ASP A 270 -5.20 -13.58 -22.79
N ASN A 271 -5.76 -14.79 -22.64
CA ASN A 271 -5.80 -15.45 -21.34
C ASN A 271 -4.39 -15.96 -20.92
N LYS A 272 -3.59 -15.05 -20.35
CA LYS A 272 -2.19 -15.23 -19.92
C LYS A 272 -1.93 -16.41 -18.99
N TYR A 273 -2.93 -16.89 -18.25
CA TYR A 273 -2.77 -17.91 -17.20
C TYR A 273 -3.26 -19.30 -17.63
N ARG A 274 -3.62 -19.48 -18.90
CA ARG A 274 -4.00 -20.79 -19.43
C ARG A 274 -2.81 -21.74 -19.30
N ILE A 275 -2.97 -22.78 -18.48
CA ILE A 275 -2.01 -23.89 -18.47
C ILE A 275 -2.31 -24.70 -19.73
N SER A 276 -1.44 -24.61 -20.73
CA SER A 276 -1.51 -25.50 -21.90
C SER A 276 -1.18 -26.91 -21.43
N ASN A 277 -2.21 -27.76 -21.32
CA ASN A 277 -2.00 -29.19 -21.15
C ASN A 277 -1.31 -29.71 -22.41
N VAL A 278 -0.07 -30.20 -22.27
CA VAL A 278 0.60 -31.07 -23.23
C VAL A 278 0.35 -32.50 -22.80
#